data_AF-A0A929E3I3-F1
#
_entry.id   AF-A0A929E3I3-F1
#
_cell.length_a   1.000
_cell.length_b   1.000
_cell.length_c   1.000
_cell.angle_alpha   90.00
_cell.angle_beta   90.00
_cell.angle_gamma   90.00
#
_symmetry.space_group_name_H-M   'P 1'
#
loop_
_entity.id
_entity.type
_entity.pdbx_description
1 polymer ?
#
loop_
_entity_poly.entity_id
_entity_poly.type
_entity_poly.pdbx_seq_one_letter_code
_entity_poly.pdbx_strand_id
1 'polypeptide(L)'
;MMMQPRSDVYFFPFSEGAALFRQPTRQLTVLNKNAAVIWCLLNEVDTFDEATFALQEKFSLGKDKATGDVREAVKFFQDNGFLNEGSSTEEIEEIPEDIIVSGLYQGVQNIPTAVPLAFKKVFRVPGRILEICCQDREIGVMLDEAMAHLVIDPESAVEARLLVVPAEKEANCWDILSDTKLLFKDVSTESVLPHLLQLVFELSCKALSQYFLFHAAVISKVSKAVLFPAHVGSGKTTLAAMLAKRGFQYFSDELAVIDVETLQVRPFTMPMSIKPGSLTVLAQEYPELDTLADHLRPDGKVVRYLQPPTDSLPEVDATAAVSALVFPQYK
;
A
#
# COMPACT_ATOMS: atom_id res chain seq x y z
N MET A 1 -7.89 -6.63 42.72
CA MET A 1 -6.73 -6.26 41.89
C MET A 1 -7.06 -6.66 40.47
N MET A 2 -6.93 -5.73 39.53
CA MET A 2 -7.13 -6.03 38.10
C MET A 2 -5.98 -6.89 37.56
N MET A 3 -6.31 -7.82 36.67
CA MET A 3 -5.31 -8.63 35.97
C MET A 3 -4.76 -7.83 34.80
N GLN A 4 -3.46 -7.97 34.57
CA GLN A 4 -2.75 -7.26 33.50
C GLN A 4 -2.86 -8.02 32.17
N PRO A 5 -2.86 -7.30 31.03
CA PRO A 5 -2.70 -7.90 29.71
C PRO A 5 -1.45 -8.77 29.60
N ARG A 6 -1.53 -9.83 28.80
CA ARG A 6 -0.34 -10.64 28.48
C ARG A 6 0.57 -9.91 27.50
N SER A 7 1.88 -10.13 27.61
CA SER A 7 2.87 -9.57 26.67
C SER A 7 2.77 -10.15 25.26
N ASP A 8 2.14 -11.32 25.09
CA ASP A 8 1.89 -11.97 23.80
C ASP A 8 0.60 -11.52 23.09
N VAL A 9 -0.05 -10.47 23.61
CA VAL A 9 -1.27 -9.86 23.08
C VAL A 9 -0.98 -8.46 22.56
N TYR A 10 -1.19 -8.27 21.27
CA TYR A 10 -1.05 -7.00 20.58
C TYR A 10 -2.40 -6.29 20.50
N PHE A 11 -2.39 -4.98 20.77
CA PHE A 11 -3.57 -4.12 20.74
C PHE A 11 -3.51 -3.16 19.55
N PHE A 12 -4.52 -3.21 18.69
CA PHE A 12 -4.61 -2.37 17.49
C PHE A 12 -5.86 -1.49 17.55
N PRO A 13 -5.76 -0.22 18.00
CA PRO A 13 -6.91 0.68 18.09
C PRO A 13 -7.41 1.13 16.71
N PHE A 14 -8.71 1.39 16.59
CA PHE A 14 -9.34 2.04 15.43
C PHE A 14 -10.55 2.88 15.88
N SER A 15 -11.16 3.66 14.97
CA SER A 15 -12.15 4.69 15.33
C SER A 15 -13.32 4.20 16.20
N GLU A 16 -13.80 2.98 15.97
CA GLU A 16 -14.96 2.39 16.65
C GLU A 16 -14.60 1.31 17.70
N GLY A 17 -13.32 1.09 17.98
CA GLY A 17 -12.91 0.00 18.88
C GLY A 17 -11.43 -0.34 18.82
N ALA A 18 -11.12 -1.62 18.96
CA ALA A 18 -9.76 -2.14 18.84
C ALA A 18 -9.76 -3.61 18.43
N ALA A 19 -8.66 -4.12 17.90
CA ALA A 19 -8.43 -5.54 17.72
C ALA A 19 -7.37 -6.04 18.70
N LEU A 20 -7.62 -7.17 19.34
CA LEU A 20 -6.64 -7.93 20.11
C LEU A 20 -6.15 -9.09 19.26
N PHE A 21 -4.83 -9.18 19.07
CA PHE A 21 -4.20 -10.31 18.41
C PHE A 21 -3.26 -11.03 19.38
N ARG A 22 -3.53 -12.32 19.61
CA ARG A 22 -2.67 -13.17 20.44
C ARG A 22 -1.78 -14.02 19.55
N GLN A 23 -0.48 -13.76 19.58
CA GLN A 23 0.46 -14.34 18.62
C GLN A 23 0.58 -15.87 18.71
N PRO A 24 0.71 -16.51 19.90
CA PRO A 24 0.92 -17.96 19.97
C PRO A 24 -0.28 -18.78 19.46
N THR A 25 -1.50 -18.29 19.66
CA THR A 25 -2.73 -18.96 19.23
C THR A 25 -3.25 -18.46 17.89
N ARG A 26 -2.67 -17.38 17.35
CA ARG A 26 -3.17 -16.63 16.18
C ARG A 26 -4.64 -16.23 16.31
N GLN A 27 -5.09 -16.00 17.54
CA GLN A 27 -6.45 -15.57 17.82
C GLN A 27 -6.56 -14.06 17.58
N LEU A 28 -7.56 -13.65 16.80
CA LEU A 28 -7.90 -12.26 16.54
C LEU A 28 -9.32 -12.00 17.04
N THR A 29 -9.48 -10.98 17.89
CA THR A 29 -10.77 -10.58 18.45
C THR A 29 -10.98 -9.09 18.28
N VAL A 30 -12.17 -8.69 17.82
CA VAL A 30 -12.54 -7.28 17.70
C VAL A 30 -13.32 -6.85 18.92
N LEU A 31 -12.86 -5.77 19.54
CA LEU A 31 -13.47 -5.09 20.67
C LEU A 31 -14.30 -3.92 20.16
N ASN A 32 -15.48 -3.74 20.75
CA ASN A 32 -16.21 -2.47 20.62
C ASN A 32 -15.52 -1.36 21.43
N LYS A 33 -16.00 -0.12 21.27
CA LYS A 33 -15.44 1.06 21.92
C LYS A 33 -15.34 0.97 23.45
N ASN A 34 -16.35 0.41 24.12
CA ASN A 34 -16.35 0.25 25.58
C ASN A 34 -15.26 -0.75 26.00
N ALA A 35 -15.24 -1.93 25.38
CA ALA A 35 -14.26 -2.97 25.68
C ALA A 35 -12.82 -2.53 25.37
N ALA A 36 -12.61 -1.76 24.30
CA ALA A 36 -11.29 -1.20 23.97
C ALA A 36 -10.79 -0.22 25.04
N VAL A 37 -11.66 0.65 25.57
CA VAL A 37 -11.29 1.54 26.69
C VAL A 37 -11.01 0.73 27.95
N ILE A 38 -11.86 -0.26 28.27
CA ILE A 38 -11.64 -1.12 29.44
C ILE A 38 -10.29 -1.83 29.33
N TRP A 39 -9.92 -2.27 28.12
CA TRP A 39 -8.61 -2.87 27.85
C TRP A 39 -7.46 -1.92 28.18
N CYS A 40 -7.51 -0.67 27.71
CA CYS A 40 -6.48 0.33 28.04
C CYS A 40 -6.39 0.58 29.56
N LEU A 41 -7.53 0.64 30.23
CA LEU A 41 -7.60 0.86 31.68
C LEU A 41 -6.91 -0.27 32.47
N LEU A 42 -6.79 -1.49 31.94
CA LEU A 42 -6.10 -2.59 32.63
C LEU A 42 -4.67 -2.26 33.03
N ASN A 43 -3.97 -1.45 32.22
CA ASN A 43 -2.60 -1.01 32.51
C ASN A 43 -2.53 0.27 33.36
N GLU A 44 -3.64 1.01 33.48
CA GLU A 44 -3.67 2.34 34.10
C GLU A 44 -4.23 2.33 35.54
N VAL A 45 -5.06 1.35 35.89
CA VAL A 45 -5.74 1.29 37.20
C VAL A 45 -5.60 -0.07 37.87
N ASP A 46 -5.60 -0.07 39.21
CA ASP A 46 -5.35 -1.26 40.02
C ASP A 46 -6.65 -2.00 40.41
N THR A 47 -7.79 -1.30 40.34
CA THR A 47 -9.07 -1.79 40.87
C THR A 47 -10.24 -1.69 39.88
N PHE A 48 -11.19 -2.62 40.03
CA PHE A 48 -12.45 -2.61 39.26
C PHE A 48 -13.26 -1.32 39.48
N ASP A 49 -13.20 -0.75 40.69
CA ASP A 49 -13.95 0.47 41.01
C ASP A 49 -13.35 1.69 40.30
N GLU A 50 -12.03 1.79 40.20
CA GLU A 50 -11.35 2.84 39.42
C GLU A 50 -11.64 2.70 37.92
N ALA A 51 -11.58 1.48 37.38
CA ALA A 51 -11.93 1.24 35.96
C ALA A 51 -13.39 1.59 35.68
N THR A 52 -14.29 1.24 36.60
CA THR A 52 -15.71 1.58 36.51
C THR A 52 -15.90 3.09 36.50
N PHE A 53 -15.28 3.81 37.43
CA PHE A 53 -15.36 5.27 37.51
C PHE A 53 -14.82 5.94 36.23
N ALA A 54 -13.65 5.51 35.74
CA ALA A 54 -13.06 6.04 34.51
C ALA A 54 -13.95 5.81 33.28
N LEU A 55 -14.59 4.63 33.19
CA LEU A 55 -15.52 4.32 32.11
C LEU A 55 -16.80 5.18 32.20
N GLN A 56 -17.31 5.42 33.41
CA GLN A 56 -18.45 6.30 33.64
C GLN A 56 -18.17 7.72 33.17
N GLU A 57 -17.03 8.31 33.54
CA GLU A 57 -16.67 9.66 33.13
C GLU A 57 -16.49 9.76 31.61
N LYS A 58 -15.80 8.80 31.00
CA LYS A 58 -15.48 8.83 29.57
C LYS A 58 -16.71 8.69 28.66
N PHE A 59 -17.72 7.93 29.09
CA PHE A 59 -18.91 7.64 28.27
C PHE A 59 -20.23 8.15 28.85
N SER A 60 -20.20 8.90 29.96
CA SER A 60 -21.40 9.39 30.67
C SER A 60 -22.40 8.27 30.99
N LEU A 61 -21.89 7.11 31.43
CA LEU A 61 -22.70 5.93 31.72
C LEU A 61 -23.18 5.91 33.19
N GLY A 62 -24.37 5.33 33.42
CA GLY A 62 -24.83 5.00 34.76
C GLY A 62 -23.94 3.95 35.43
N LYS A 63 -23.78 4.04 36.76
CA LYS A 63 -22.86 3.20 37.54
C LYS A 63 -23.08 1.70 37.32
N ASP A 64 -24.33 1.25 37.35
CA ASP A 64 -24.65 -0.18 37.20
C ASP A 64 -24.26 -0.71 35.82
N LYS A 65 -24.48 0.09 34.77
CA LYS A 65 -24.10 -0.26 33.40
C LYS A 65 -22.58 -0.29 33.24
N ALA A 66 -21.86 0.74 33.70
CA ALA A 66 -20.41 0.75 33.64
C ALA A 66 -19.79 -0.42 34.43
N THR A 67 -20.34 -0.73 35.60
CA THR A 67 -19.90 -1.89 36.41
C THR A 67 -20.13 -3.20 35.66
N GLY A 68 -21.29 -3.33 35.00
CA GLY A 68 -21.62 -4.48 34.16
C GLY A 68 -20.63 -4.63 33.00
N ASP A 69 -20.43 -3.57 32.22
CA ASP A 69 -19.54 -3.54 31.06
C ASP A 69 -18.09 -3.89 31.45
N VAL A 70 -17.56 -3.33 32.54
CA VAL A 70 -16.20 -3.66 33.04
C VAL A 70 -16.11 -5.13 33.43
N ARG A 71 -17.08 -5.67 34.17
CA ARG A 71 -17.07 -7.07 34.61
C ARG A 71 -17.15 -8.03 33.42
N GLU A 72 -18.03 -7.75 32.48
CA GLU A 72 -18.23 -8.57 31.29
C GLU A 72 -16.99 -8.57 30.41
N ALA A 73 -16.40 -7.39 30.16
CA ALA A 73 -15.18 -7.28 29.36
C ALA A 73 -13.98 -7.98 30.03
N VAL A 74 -13.75 -7.77 31.33
CA VAL A 74 -12.64 -8.43 32.04
C VAL A 74 -12.83 -9.95 32.07
N LYS A 75 -14.05 -10.42 32.30
CA LYS A 75 -14.37 -11.85 32.23
C LYS A 75 -14.12 -12.39 30.82
N PHE A 76 -14.55 -11.68 29.79
CA PHE A 76 -14.30 -12.05 28.40
C PHE A 76 -12.79 -12.14 28.11
N PHE A 77 -11.99 -11.17 28.55
CA PHE A 77 -10.54 -11.19 28.36
C PHE A 77 -9.89 -12.37 29.06
N GLN A 78 -10.34 -12.69 30.27
CA GLN A 78 -9.85 -13.83 31.04
C GLN A 78 -10.24 -15.17 30.37
N ASP A 79 -11.51 -15.36 30.04
CA ASP A 79 -12.05 -16.60 29.45
C ASP A 79 -11.42 -16.89 28.07
N ASN A 80 -10.95 -15.85 27.36
CA ASN A 80 -10.25 -15.97 26.08
C ASN A 80 -8.71 -15.94 26.21
N GLY A 81 -8.16 -15.93 27.43
CA GLY A 81 -6.72 -16.03 27.67
C GLY A 81 -5.92 -14.80 27.23
N PHE A 82 -6.50 -13.60 27.29
CA PHE A 82 -5.83 -12.34 26.99
C PHE A 82 -5.14 -11.70 28.21
N LEU A 83 -5.45 -12.16 29.43
CA LEU A 83 -4.88 -11.66 30.68
C LEU A 83 -3.87 -12.66 31.29
N ASN A 84 -2.92 -12.15 32.07
CA ASN A 84 -1.94 -12.96 32.78
C ASN A 84 -2.60 -13.72 33.95
N GLU A 85 -2.23 -14.99 34.14
CA GLU A 85 -2.65 -15.79 35.31
C GLU A 85 -1.76 -15.55 36.56
N GLY A 86 -0.81 -14.64 36.48
CA GLY A 86 0.14 -14.34 37.56
C GLY A 86 1.26 -13.44 37.03
N SER A 87 1.81 -12.60 37.91
CA SER A 87 2.61 -11.41 37.60
C SER A 87 3.89 -11.65 36.79
N SER A 88 3.95 -11.10 35.58
CA SER A 88 5.17 -10.61 34.97
C SER A 88 4.83 -9.49 33.98
N THR A 89 5.26 -8.27 34.30
CA THR A 89 5.23 -7.11 33.42
C THR A 89 6.47 -7.14 32.54
N GLU A 90 6.31 -7.37 31.25
CA GLU A 90 7.33 -7.06 30.25
C GLU A 90 6.77 -5.98 29.33
N GLU A 91 7.60 -4.97 29.06
CA GLU A 91 7.27 -3.78 28.27
C GLU A 91 7.02 -4.14 26.80
N ILE A 92 5.96 -3.57 26.24
CA ILE A 92 5.55 -3.73 24.85
C ILE A 92 6.35 -2.73 24.00
N GLU A 93 7.11 -3.23 23.02
CA GLU A 93 7.76 -2.41 22.00
C GLU A 93 6.71 -1.76 21.08
N GLU A 94 6.74 -0.43 20.98
CA GLU A 94 5.93 0.35 20.04
C GLU A 94 6.30 0.03 18.58
N ILE A 95 5.26 -0.16 17.77
CA ILE A 95 5.39 -0.30 16.32
C ILE A 95 5.49 1.12 15.73
N PRO A 96 6.53 1.45 14.94
CA PRO A 96 6.67 2.79 14.37
C PRO A 96 5.50 3.15 13.44
N GLU A 97 4.81 4.24 13.76
CA GLU A 97 3.87 4.93 12.88
C GLU A 97 4.64 5.71 11.81
N ASP A 98 4.95 5.11 10.66
CA ASP A 98 5.49 5.90 9.55
C ASP A 98 5.13 5.30 8.18
N ILE A 99 3.95 5.67 7.65
CA ILE A 99 3.76 5.92 6.22
C ILE A 99 2.76 7.07 6.06
N ILE A 100 3.26 8.31 6.16
CA ILE A 100 2.56 9.48 5.61
C ILE A 100 3.47 10.05 4.53
N VAL A 101 3.23 9.66 3.28
CA VAL A 101 3.81 10.31 2.11
C VAL A 101 2.98 11.57 1.83
N SER A 102 3.21 12.63 2.58
CA SER A 102 2.63 13.94 2.27
C SER A 102 3.67 15.04 2.47
N GLY A 103 4.31 15.43 1.38
CA GLY A 103 5.17 16.59 1.37
C GLY A 103 5.87 16.67 0.03
N LEU A 104 5.84 17.86 -0.57
CA LEU A 104 6.53 18.31 -1.79
C LEU A 104 5.58 18.64 -2.95
N TYR A 105 4.80 19.72 -2.79
CA TYR A 105 4.26 20.43 -3.93
C TYR A 105 4.37 21.95 -3.71
N GLN A 106 5.51 22.53 -4.10
CA GLN A 106 5.59 23.99 -4.31
C GLN A 106 5.17 24.27 -5.75
N GLY A 107 4.05 24.97 -5.91
CA GLY A 107 3.56 25.37 -7.23
C GLY A 107 4.42 26.47 -7.82
N VAL A 108 4.88 26.27 -9.06
CA VAL A 108 5.39 27.34 -9.91
C VAL A 108 4.39 27.55 -11.04
N GLN A 109 4.07 28.82 -11.32
CA GLN A 109 3.23 29.24 -12.44
C GLN A 109 4.09 29.57 -13.67
N ASN A 110 3.54 29.24 -14.84
CA ASN A 110 4.01 29.42 -16.23
C ASN A 110 4.73 28.21 -16.83
N ILE A 111 4.05 27.55 -17.79
CA ILE A 111 4.60 26.49 -18.63
C ILE A 111 4.20 26.77 -20.08
N PRO A 112 5.09 26.55 -21.06
CA PRO A 112 4.84 26.91 -22.46
C PRO A 112 3.71 26.08 -23.10
N THR A 113 2.76 26.75 -23.73
CA THR A 113 1.52 26.17 -24.28
C THR A 113 1.64 25.60 -25.70
N ALA A 114 2.83 25.51 -26.29
CA ALA A 114 3.00 24.93 -27.63
C ALA A 114 4.46 24.51 -27.87
N VAL A 115 4.78 23.26 -27.58
CA VAL A 115 6.08 22.67 -27.94
C VAL A 115 5.83 21.31 -28.61
N PRO A 116 6.54 20.95 -29.69
CA PRO A 116 6.35 19.67 -30.37
C PRO A 116 6.55 18.49 -29.41
N LEU A 117 5.59 17.57 -29.38
CA LEU A 117 5.66 16.35 -28.58
C LEU A 117 6.25 15.22 -29.42
N ALA A 118 7.29 14.56 -28.92
CA ALA A 118 7.86 13.36 -29.53
C ALA A 118 7.10 12.08 -29.12
N PHE A 119 6.44 12.12 -27.97
CA PHE A 119 5.67 11.02 -27.43
C PHE A 119 4.36 11.52 -26.81
N LYS A 120 3.29 10.79 -27.08
CA LYS A 120 1.96 11.06 -26.53
C LYS A 120 1.16 9.75 -26.51
N LYS A 121 0.76 9.28 -25.32
CA LYS A 121 -0.13 8.13 -25.15
C LYS A 121 -1.10 8.34 -24.01
N VAL A 122 -2.23 7.64 -24.07
CA VAL A 122 -3.25 7.60 -23.03
C VAL A 122 -3.14 6.28 -22.28
N PHE A 123 -3.12 6.35 -20.95
CA PHE A 123 -2.90 5.23 -20.05
C PHE A 123 -4.11 5.05 -19.15
N ARG A 124 -4.62 3.82 -19.06
CA ARG A 124 -5.55 3.40 -18.02
C ARG A 124 -4.73 2.92 -16.84
N VAL A 125 -4.64 3.75 -15.81
CA VAL A 125 -3.97 3.42 -14.55
C VAL A 125 -5.03 3.08 -13.51
N PRO A 126 -4.68 2.50 -12.35
CA PRO A 126 -5.67 2.12 -11.36
C PRO A 126 -6.56 3.32 -10.94
N GLY A 127 -7.85 3.23 -11.25
CA GLY A 127 -8.85 4.24 -10.90
C GLY A 127 -8.86 5.51 -11.74
N ARG A 128 -8.01 5.67 -12.77
CA ARG A 128 -7.95 6.87 -13.60
C ARG A 128 -7.55 6.62 -15.07
N ILE A 129 -7.85 7.59 -15.93
CA ILE A 129 -7.29 7.69 -17.28
C ILE A 129 -6.40 8.94 -17.39
N LEU A 130 -5.12 8.73 -17.70
CA LEU A 130 -4.11 9.79 -17.78
C LEU A 130 -3.54 9.89 -19.19
N GLU A 131 -3.21 11.11 -19.64
CA GLU A 131 -2.38 11.32 -20.83
C GLU A 131 -0.96 11.67 -20.40
N ILE A 132 0.04 10.91 -20.87
CA ILE A 132 1.45 11.22 -20.61
C ILE A 132 2.09 11.65 -21.92
N CYS A 133 2.66 12.85 -21.89
CA CYS A 133 3.31 13.51 -23.02
C CYS A 133 4.78 13.74 -22.72
N CYS A 134 5.64 13.55 -23.71
CA CYS A 134 7.06 13.89 -23.61
C CYS A 134 7.55 14.57 -24.89
N GLN A 135 8.42 15.56 -24.74
CA GLN A 135 9.11 16.21 -25.87
C GLN A 135 10.30 15.41 -26.39
N ASP A 136 10.77 14.44 -25.61
CA ASP A 136 11.90 13.60 -25.95
C ASP A 136 11.49 12.19 -26.32
N ARG A 137 12.15 11.67 -27.35
CA ARG A 137 11.83 10.36 -27.91
C ARG A 137 12.36 9.22 -27.04
N GLU A 138 13.54 9.37 -26.45
CA GLU A 138 14.17 8.32 -25.65
C GLU A 138 13.41 8.12 -24.35
N ILE A 139 13.04 9.21 -23.66
CA ILE A 139 12.14 9.15 -22.50
C ILE A 139 10.79 8.51 -22.88
N GLY A 140 10.24 8.86 -24.04
CA GLY A 140 9.02 8.26 -24.57
C GLY A 140 9.13 6.73 -24.76
N VAL A 141 10.27 6.25 -25.27
CA VAL A 141 10.54 4.81 -25.41
C VAL A 141 10.61 4.13 -24.04
N MET A 142 11.33 4.72 -23.07
CA MET A 142 11.42 4.17 -21.70
C MET A 142 10.03 4.04 -21.05
N LEU A 143 9.16 5.04 -21.25
CA LEU A 143 7.78 5.01 -20.76
C LEU A 143 6.98 3.87 -21.40
N ASP A 144 7.12 3.69 -22.71
CA ASP A 144 6.42 2.62 -23.42
C ASP A 144 6.91 1.24 -22.98
N GLU A 145 8.23 1.05 -22.87
CA GLU A 145 8.83 -0.20 -22.41
C GLU A 145 8.40 -0.58 -21.00
N ALA A 146 8.13 0.39 -20.12
CA ALA A 146 7.67 0.13 -18.76
C ALA A 146 6.13 0.01 -18.64
N MET A 147 5.36 0.72 -19.46
CA MET A 147 3.92 0.91 -19.22
C MET A 147 3.02 0.52 -20.40
N ALA A 148 3.53 -0.15 -21.44
CA ALA A 148 2.72 -0.51 -22.62
C ALA A 148 1.43 -1.28 -22.29
N HIS A 149 1.45 -2.16 -21.28
CA HIS A 149 0.27 -2.89 -20.79
C HIS A 149 -0.87 -2.00 -20.26
N LEU A 150 -0.62 -0.72 -19.98
CA LEU A 150 -1.61 0.25 -19.51
C LEU A 150 -2.12 1.16 -20.64
N VAL A 151 -1.52 1.10 -21.84
CA VAL A 151 -1.89 1.96 -22.96
C VAL A 151 -3.28 1.60 -23.48
N ILE A 152 -4.11 2.62 -23.69
CA ILE A 152 -5.45 2.50 -24.26
C ILE A 152 -5.63 3.46 -25.45
N ASP A 153 -6.76 3.32 -26.13
CA ASP A 153 -7.12 4.20 -27.25
C ASP A 153 -7.28 5.67 -26.80
N PRO A 154 -6.70 6.64 -27.53
CA PRO A 154 -6.82 8.07 -27.24
C PRO A 154 -8.24 8.65 -27.28
N GLU A 155 -9.24 7.94 -27.79
CA GLU A 155 -10.66 8.39 -27.75
C GLU A 155 -11.26 8.37 -26.33
N SER A 156 -10.57 7.78 -25.36
CA SER A 156 -11.02 7.75 -23.97
C SER A 156 -10.92 9.13 -23.30
N ALA A 157 -11.90 9.48 -22.47
CA ALA A 157 -11.90 10.73 -21.72
C ALA A 157 -10.69 10.78 -20.76
N VAL A 158 -9.78 11.74 -20.99
CA VAL A 158 -8.59 11.97 -20.17
C VAL A 158 -8.97 12.82 -18.95
N GLU A 159 -8.57 12.38 -17.75
CA GLU A 159 -8.85 13.09 -16.50
C GLU A 159 -7.74 14.05 -16.07
N ALA A 160 -6.50 13.74 -16.40
CA ALA A 160 -5.34 14.59 -16.13
C ALA A 160 -4.20 14.32 -17.13
N ARG A 161 -3.37 15.34 -17.37
CA ARG A 161 -2.21 15.25 -18.24
C ARG A 161 -0.92 15.42 -17.46
N LEU A 162 0.02 14.49 -17.64
CA LEU A 162 1.41 14.64 -17.21
C LEU A 162 2.28 14.98 -18.43
N LEU A 163 3.17 15.95 -18.27
CA LEU A 163 4.07 16.42 -19.31
C LEU A 163 5.51 16.34 -18.81
N VAL A 164 6.41 15.82 -19.64
CA VAL A 164 7.85 15.85 -19.42
C VAL A 164 8.50 16.73 -20.50
N VAL A 165 9.25 17.73 -20.06
CA VAL A 165 9.95 18.68 -20.95
C VAL A 165 11.42 18.80 -20.53
N PRO A 166 12.36 19.14 -21.45
CA PRO A 166 13.73 19.41 -21.09
C PRO A 166 13.81 20.57 -20.08
N ALA A 167 14.67 20.44 -19.06
CA ALA A 167 14.96 21.51 -18.14
C ALA A 167 15.68 22.67 -18.85
N GLU A 168 15.43 23.91 -18.44
CA GLU A 168 15.99 25.09 -19.13
C GLU A 168 17.51 25.24 -18.99
N LYS A 169 18.09 24.77 -17.88
CA LYS A 169 19.45 25.12 -17.46
C LYS A 169 20.44 23.97 -17.46
N GLU A 170 19.96 22.73 -17.41
CA GLU A 170 20.81 21.55 -17.28
C GLU A 170 20.53 20.57 -18.41
N ALA A 171 21.58 20.19 -19.14
CA ALA A 171 21.49 19.16 -20.16
C ALA A 171 21.20 17.80 -19.50
N ASN A 172 20.37 16.97 -20.16
CA ASN A 172 19.93 15.65 -19.69
C ASN A 172 19.08 15.67 -18.39
N CYS A 173 18.56 16.84 -18.02
CA CYS A 173 17.60 17.02 -16.95
C CYS A 173 16.22 17.40 -17.51
N TRP A 174 15.17 17.06 -16.77
CA TRP A 174 13.78 17.13 -17.20
C TRP A 174 12.89 17.74 -16.12
N ASP A 175 11.95 18.57 -16.54
CA ASP A 175 10.88 19.06 -15.69
C ASP A 175 9.63 18.21 -15.93
N ILE A 176 8.96 17.82 -14.83
CA ILE A 176 7.72 17.02 -14.85
C ILE A 176 6.59 17.88 -14.34
N LEU A 177 5.51 17.97 -15.12
CA LEU A 177 4.43 18.91 -14.91
C LEU A 177 3.07 18.20 -15.01
N SER A 178 2.08 18.65 -14.23
CA SER A 178 0.69 18.23 -14.39
C SER A 178 -0.11 19.40 -14.95
N ASP A 179 -0.69 19.21 -16.13
CA ASP A 179 -1.34 20.24 -16.94
C ASP A 179 -0.46 21.48 -17.12
N THR A 180 -0.57 22.44 -16.18
CA THR A 180 0.20 23.68 -16.14
C THR A 180 0.87 23.93 -14.77
N LYS A 181 1.13 22.90 -13.98
CA LYS A 181 1.84 23.02 -12.69
C LYS A 181 3.12 22.20 -12.71
N LEU A 182 4.26 22.84 -12.43
CA LEU A 182 5.53 22.14 -12.19
C LEU A 182 5.42 21.27 -10.93
N LEU A 183 5.73 19.98 -11.06
CA LEU A 183 5.72 19.01 -9.97
C LEU A 183 7.13 18.64 -9.54
N PHE A 184 8.00 18.32 -10.50
CA PHE A 184 9.41 18.06 -10.28
C PHE A 184 10.24 18.88 -11.24
N LYS A 185 11.42 19.31 -10.77
CA LYS A 185 12.31 20.18 -11.49
C LYS A 185 13.70 19.55 -11.59
N ASP A 186 14.36 19.73 -12.71
CA ASP A 186 15.76 19.34 -12.93
C ASP A 186 15.99 17.83 -12.64
N VAL A 187 15.05 16.98 -13.04
CA VAL A 187 15.09 15.52 -12.81
C VAL A 187 16.04 14.86 -13.81
N SER A 188 17.01 14.08 -13.35
CA SER A 188 17.92 13.35 -14.25
C SER A 188 17.18 12.30 -15.08
N THR A 189 17.72 12.01 -16.27
CA THR A 189 17.12 11.09 -17.25
C THR A 189 16.73 9.72 -16.63
N GLU A 190 17.64 9.10 -15.88
CA GLU A 190 17.42 7.82 -15.21
C GLU A 190 16.36 7.88 -14.09
N SER A 191 16.02 9.08 -13.63
CA SER A 191 15.06 9.32 -12.55
C SER A 191 13.66 9.71 -13.06
N VAL A 192 13.50 10.06 -14.34
CA VAL A 192 12.21 10.52 -14.89
C VAL A 192 11.09 9.48 -14.71
N LEU A 193 11.34 8.24 -15.15
CA LEU A 193 10.34 7.17 -15.06
C LEU A 193 9.94 6.85 -13.61
N PRO A 194 10.88 6.69 -12.64
CA PRO A 194 10.54 6.56 -11.23
C PRO A 194 9.64 7.68 -10.68
N HIS A 195 9.92 8.94 -11.01
CA HIS A 195 9.10 10.07 -10.56
C HIS A 195 7.70 10.03 -11.18
N LEU A 196 7.59 9.70 -12.47
CA LEU A 196 6.28 9.53 -13.12
C LEU A 196 5.48 8.39 -12.51
N LEU A 197 6.09 7.22 -12.28
CA LEU A 197 5.41 6.09 -11.65
C LEU A 197 4.97 6.40 -10.22
N GLN A 198 5.75 7.19 -9.48
CA GLN A 198 5.34 7.70 -8.17
C GLN A 198 4.10 8.61 -8.29
N LEU A 199 4.08 9.56 -9.23
CA LEU A 199 2.89 10.41 -9.44
C LEU A 199 1.66 9.60 -9.83
N VAL A 200 1.83 8.64 -10.75
CA VAL A 200 0.75 7.75 -11.16
C VAL A 200 0.23 6.96 -9.98
N PHE A 201 1.12 6.42 -9.13
CA PHE A 201 0.76 5.71 -7.91
C PHE A 201 -0.04 6.61 -6.95
N GLU A 202 0.45 7.82 -6.65
CA GLU A 202 -0.21 8.79 -5.77
C GLU A 202 -1.60 9.19 -6.28
N LEU A 203 -1.72 9.51 -7.57
CA LEU A 203 -2.98 9.86 -8.21
C LEU A 203 -3.99 8.70 -8.18
N SER A 204 -3.50 7.48 -8.38
CA SER A 204 -4.30 6.24 -8.33
C SER A 204 -4.80 5.97 -6.91
N CYS A 205 -3.93 6.04 -5.89
CA CYS A 205 -4.32 5.92 -4.49
C CYS A 205 -5.38 6.94 -4.09
N LYS A 206 -5.25 8.20 -4.54
CA LYS A 206 -6.24 9.24 -4.29
C LYS A 206 -7.59 8.97 -4.97
N ALA A 207 -7.61 8.37 -6.16
CA ALA A 207 -8.86 7.97 -6.84
C ALA A 207 -9.54 6.76 -6.21
N LEU A 208 -8.79 5.97 -5.44
CA LEU A 208 -9.24 4.73 -4.82
C LEU A 208 -9.38 4.86 -3.31
N SER A 209 -9.39 6.08 -2.76
CA SER A 209 -9.39 6.33 -1.30
C SER A 209 -10.67 5.87 -0.58
N GLN A 210 -11.72 5.54 -1.33
CA GLN A 210 -12.94 4.89 -0.81
C GLN A 210 -12.75 3.41 -0.47
N TYR A 211 -11.70 2.78 -1.01
CA TYR A 211 -11.35 1.39 -0.75
C TYR A 211 -10.37 1.29 0.41
N PHE A 212 -10.29 0.10 1.02
CA PHE A 212 -9.24 -0.19 1.99
C PHE A 212 -7.94 -0.51 1.25
N LEU A 213 -6.99 0.41 1.35
CA LEU A 213 -5.68 0.34 0.71
C LEU A 213 -4.62 -0.05 1.73
N PHE A 214 -3.86 -1.11 1.48
CA PHE A 214 -2.69 -1.44 2.31
C PHE A 214 -1.61 -2.16 1.53
N HIS A 215 -0.39 -2.11 2.07
CA HIS A 215 0.80 -2.62 1.40
C HIS A 215 0.83 -4.16 1.38
N ALA A 216 0.60 -4.72 0.19
CA ALA A 216 0.68 -6.15 -0.06
C ALA A 216 0.81 -6.43 -1.56
N ALA A 217 1.55 -7.48 -1.91
CA ALA A 217 1.43 -8.05 -3.24
C ALA A 217 0.16 -8.90 -3.35
N VAL A 218 -0.44 -8.96 -4.53
CA VAL A 218 -1.70 -9.63 -4.80
C VAL A 218 -1.58 -10.44 -6.08
N ILE A 219 -1.83 -11.74 -5.96
CA ILE A 219 -1.99 -12.64 -7.10
C ILE A 219 -3.36 -13.34 -7.03
N SER A 220 -3.95 -13.60 -8.19
CA SER A 220 -5.25 -14.25 -8.30
C SER A 220 -5.17 -15.52 -9.15
N LYS A 221 -5.99 -16.52 -8.82
CA LYS A 221 -6.22 -17.69 -9.65
C LYS A 221 -7.65 -18.17 -9.47
N VAL A 222 -8.38 -18.31 -10.58
CA VAL A 222 -9.80 -18.73 -10.59
C VAL A 222 -10.62 -17.84 -9.62
N SER A 223 -10.48 -16.52 -9.78
CA SER A 223 -11.20 -15.49 -8.99
C SER A 223 -10.98 -15.54 -7.47
N LYS A 224 -9.91 -16.21 -7.02
CA LYS A 224 -9.46 -16.22 -5.63
C LYS A 224 -8.10 -15.55 -5.51
N ALA A 225 -8.01 -14.57 -4.64
CA ALA A 225 -6.79 -13.83 -4.40
C ALA A 225 -6.02 -14.36 -3.19
N VAL A 226 -4.70 -14.31 -3.31
CA VAL A 226 -3.76 -14.48 -2.21
C VAL A 226 -3.00 -13.17 -2.06
N LEU A 227 -2.99 -12.65 -0.83
CA LEU A 227 -2.30 -11.41 -0.49
C LEU A 227 -1.02 -11.75 0.27
N PHE A 228 0.04 -11.01 -0.03
CA PHE A 228 1.33 -11.12 0.65
C PHE A 228 1.70 -9.80 1.35
N PRO A 229 1.14 -9.51 2.54
CA PRO A 229 1.58 -8.39 3.35
C PRO A 229 3.00 -8.70 3.88
N ALA A 230 3.95 -7.80 3.64
CA ALA A 230 5.30 -7.92 4.18
C ALA A 230 6.05 -6.59 4.07
N HIS A 231 7.14 -6.41 4.84
CA HIS A 231 8.00 -5.24 4.75
C HIS A 231 8.64 -5.07 3.36
N VAL A 232 9.07 -3.85 3.05
CA VAL A 232 9.79 -3.55 1.80
C VAL A 232 11.08 -4.37 1.72
N GLY A 233 11.36 -4.95 0.55
CA GLY A 233 12.57 -5.75 0.34
C GLY A 233 12.45 -7.22 0.77
N SER A 234 11.30 -7.65 1.27
CA SER A 234 11.08 -9.06 1.65
C SER A 234 10.93 -10.02 0.46
N GLY A 235 11.01 -9.57 -0.80
CA GLY A 235 10.88 -10.44 -1.98
C GLY A 235 9.46 -10.59 -2.53
N LYS A 236 8.49 -9.75 -2.11
CA LYS A 236 7.10 -9.74 -2.63
C LYS A 236 7.04 -9.63 -4.15
N THR A 237 7.69 -8.61 -4.71
CA THR A 237 7.74 -8.38 -6.17
C THR A 237 8.33 -9.58 -6.91
N THR A 238 9.41 -10.16 -6.38
CA THR A 238 10.05 -11.36 -6.95
C THR A 238 9.09 -12.54 -6.98
N LEU A 239 8.38 -12.79 -5.87
CA LEU A 239 7.39 -13.86 -5.78
C LEU A 239 6.19 -13.61 -6.70
N ALA A 240 5.66 -12.39 -6.73
CA ALA A 240 4.56 -12.00 -7.60
C ALA A 240 4.92 -12.18 -9.08
N ALA A 241 6.11 -11.72 -9.49
CA ALA A 241 6.62 -11.90 -10.85
C ALA A 241 6.76 -13.39 -11.23
N MET A 242 7.30 -14.22 -10.34
CA MET A 242 7.39 -15.67 -10.59
C MET A 242 6.01 -16.31 -10.71
N LEU A 243 5.08 -16.00 -9.80
CA LEU A 243 3.72 -16.56 -9.84
C LEU A 243 2.97 -16.12 -11.12
N ALA A 244 3.16 -14.87 -11.56
CA ALA A 244 2.61 -14.39 -12.82
C ALA A 244 3.07 -15.23 -14.03
N LYS A 245 4.37 -15.54 -14.13
CA LYS A 245 4.90 -16.47 -15.16
C LYS A 245 4.37 -17.90 -15.03
N ARG A 246 3.92 -18.30 -13.84
CA ARG A 246 3.34 -19.62 -13.56
C ARG A 246 1.81 -19.65 -13.70
N GLY A 247 1.23 -18.68 -14.42
CA GLY A 247 -0.19 -18.67 -14.80
C GLY A 247 -1.14 -18.20 -13.70
N PHE A 248 -0.64 -17.42 -12.74
CA PHE A 248 -1.48 -16.62 -11.87
C PHE A 248 -1.72 -15.24 -12.51
N GLN A 249 -2.88 -14.66 -12.25
CA GLN A 249 -3.14 -13.26 -12.61
C GLN A 249 -2.40 -12.34 -11.63
N TYR A 250 -1.69 -11.35 -12.17
CA TYR A 250 -0.96 -10.35 -11.41
C TYR A 250 -1.88 -9.15 -11.13
N PHE A 251 -2.28 -8.99 -9.87
CA PHE A 251 -3.12 -7.85 -9.46
C PHE A 251 -2.26 -6.68 -9.00
N SER A 252 -1.22 -6.92 -8.19
CA SER A 252 -0.25 -5.91 -7.75
C SER A 252 0.97 -6.56 -7.08
N ASP A 253 2.09 -5.87 -6.99
CA ASP A 253 3.20 -6.22 -6.08
C ASP A 253 3.35 -5.25 -4.89
N GLU A 254 2.58 -4.15 -4.87
CA GLU A 254 2.76 -3.04 -3.94
C GLU A 254 1.51 -2.73 -3.11
N LEU A 255 0.31 -2.80 -3.68
CA LEU A 255 -0.92 -2.35 -3.02
C LEU A 255 -2.09 -3.32 -3.22
N ALA A 256 -2.73 -3.71 -2.12
CA ALA A 256 -4.03 -4.35 -2.15
C ALA A 256 -5.14 -3.30 -2.06
N VAL A 257 -6.07 -3.32 -3.03
CA VAL A 257 -7.26 -2.45 -3.07
C VAL A 257 -8.47 -3.29 -2.73
N ILE A 258 -8.92 -3.25 -1.47
CA ILE A 258 -10.04 -4.06 -0.99
C ILE A 258 -11.31 -3.24 -0.92
N ASP A 259 -12.36 -3.75 -1.56
CA ASP A 259 -13.72 -3.34 -1.30
C ASP A 259 -14.19 -3.96 0.02
N VAL A 260 -14.42 -3.11 1.02
CA VAL A 260 -14.77 -3.54 2.39
C VAL A 260 -16.18 -4.11 2.50
N GLU A 261 -17.06 -3.79 1.55
CA GLU A 261 -18.44 -4.30 1.54
C GLU A 261 -18.48 -5.71 0.96
N THR A 262 -17.71 -5.97 -0.10
CA THR A 262 -17.69 -7.25 -0.82
C THR A 262 -16.54 -8.17 -0.43
N LEU A 263 -15.53 -7.65 0.28
CA LEU A 263 -14.25 -8.30 0.58
C LEU A 263 -13.52 -8.81 -0.66
N GLN A 264 -13.77 -8.18 -1.80
CA GLN A 264 -13.07 -8.47 -3.05
C GLN A 264 -11.89 -7.51 -3.22
N VAL A 265 -10.79 -8.04 -3.73
CA VAL A 265 -9.65 -7.24 -4.13
C VAL A 265 -9.80 -6.84 -5.59
N ARG A 266 -9.44 -5.60 -5.90
CA ARG A 266 -9.36 -5.04 -7.26
C ARG A 266 -7.89 -4.95 -7.71
N PRO A 267 -7.60 -5.09 -9.01
CA PRO A 267 -6.26 -4.89 -9.52
C PRO A 267 -5.71 -3.47 -9.24
N PHE A 268 -4.43 -3.42 -8.88
CA PHE A 268 -3.61 -2.21 -8.86
C PHE A 268 -2.35 -2.53 -9.67
N THR A 269 -2.57 -2.74 -10.96
CA THR A 269 -1.57 -3.29 -11.88
C THR A 269 -0.66 -2.16 -12.36
N MET A 270 0.59 -2.19 -11.91
CA MET A 270 1.65 -1.26 -12.28
C MET A 270 2.85 -2.08 -12.78
N PRO A 271 3.85 -1.47 -13.47
CA PRO A 271 5.11 -2.17 -13.71
C PRO A 271 5.80 -2.57 -12.40
N MET A 272 6.36 -3.77 -12.39
CA MET A 272 7.09 -4.32 -11.25
C MET A 272 8.46 -3.67 -11.13
N SER A 273 8.79 -3.13 -9.96
CA SER A 273 10.07 -2.49 -9.67
C SER A 273 11.11 -3.52 -9.23
N ILE A 274 11.86 -4.10 -10.17
CA ILE A 274 12.84 -5.16 -9.90
C ILE A 274 14.16 -4.58 -9.40
N LYS A 275 14.56 -4.99 -8.19
CA LYS A 275 15.86 -4.62 -7.59
C LYS A 275 16.98 -5.55 -8.07
N PRO A 276 18.25 -5.09 -8.07
CA PRO A 276 19.41 -5.89 -8.48
C PRO A 276 19.47 -7.29 -7.85
N GLY A 277 19.17 -7.40 -6.55
CA GLY A 277 19.16 -8.68 -5.83
C GLY A 277 18.11 -9.71 -6.32
N SER A 278 17.11 -9.27 -7.09
CA SER A 278 16.10 -10.17 -7.69
C SER A 278 16.43 -10.57 -9.13
N LEU A 279 17.38 -9.90 -9.79
CA LEU A 279 17.69 -10.16 -11.20
C LEU A 279 18.11 -11.61 -11.42
N THR A 280 19.02 -12.15 -10.60
CA THR A 280 19.50 -13.53 -10.71
C THR A 280 18.37 -14.55 -10.60
N VAL A 281 17.37 -14.31 -9.74
CA VAL A 281 16.24 -15.23 -9.53
C VAL A 281 15.26 -15.16 -10.69
N LEU A 282 15.06 -13.97 -11.27
CA LEU A 282 14.08 -13.75 -12.33
C LEU A 282 14.63 -13.95 -13.75
N ALA A 283 15.95 -13.88 -13.94
CA ALA A 283 16.58 -13.89 -15.27
C ALA A 283 16.21 -15.11 -16.13
N GLN A 284 15.97 -16.27 -15.53
CA GLN A 284 15.57 -17.47 -16.27
C GLN A 284 14.16 -17.36 -16.87
N GLU A 285 13.25 -16.67 -16.19
CA GLU A 285 11.85 -16.54 -16.61
C GLU A 285 11.58 -15.23 -17.36
N TYR A 286 12.45 -14.23 -17.14
CA TYR A 286 12.38 -12.89 -17.70
C TYR A 286 13.76 -12.49 -18.28
N PRO A 287 14.22 -13.13 -19.37
CA PRO A 287 15.51 -12.80 -20.00
C PRO A 287 15.59 -11.34 -20.49
N GLU A 288 14.45 -10.71 -20.76
CA GLU A 288 14.35 -9.29 -21.11
C GLU A 288 14.92 -8.35 -20.03
N LEU A 289 14.98 -8.80 -18.77
CA LEU A 289 15.55 -8.01 -17.67
C LEU A 289 16.99 -7.58 -17.95
N ASP A 290 17.78 -8.36 -18.68
CA ASP A 290 19.18 -8.05 -18.98
C ASP A 290 19.34 -6.82 -19.88
N THR A 291 18.31 -6.51 -20.69
CA THR A 291 18.32 -5.39 -21.64
C THR A 291 17.59 -4.15 -21.15
N LEU A 292 16.79 -4.27 -20.07
CA LEU A 292 16.06 -3.13 -19.52
C LEU A 292 17.01 -2.12 -18.86
N ALA A 293 16.68 -0.84 -19.03
CA ALA A 293 17.44 0.26 -18.44
C ALA A 293 17.38 0.25 -16.91
N ASP A 294 18.49 0.64 -16.29
CA ASP A 294 18.55 0.94 -14.87
C ASP A 294 17.98 2.33 -14.59
N HIS A 295 17.15 2.45 -13.56
CA HIS A 295 16.51 3.69 -13.14
C HIS A 295 16.85 4.01 -11.68
N LEU A 296 17.07 5.30 -11.39
CA LEU A 296 17.37 5.77 -10.04
C LEU A 296 16.10 6.28 -9.36
N ARG A 297 15.65 5.58 -8.33
CA ARG A 297 14.50 6.00 -7.54
C ARG A 297 14.84 7.16 -6.60
N PRO A 298 13.84 7.96 -6.17
CA PRO A 298 14.04 9.03 -5.18
C PRO A 298 14.63 8.56 -3.85
N ASP A 299 14.45 7.30 -3.48
CA ASP A 299 15.07 6.70 -2.28
C ASP A 299 16.52 6.22 -2.50
N GLY A 300 17.15 6.62 -3.61
CA GLY A 300 18.53 6.30 -3.98
C GLY A 300 18.74 4.87 -4.48
N LYS A 301 17.68 4.08 -4.64
CA LYS A 301 17.78 2.69 -5.10
C LYS A 301 17.71 2.59 -6.62
N VAL A 302 18.60 1.78 -7.19
CA VAL A 302 18.56 1.43 -8.61
C VAL A 302 17.61 0.25 -8.84
N VAL A 303 16.75 0.35 -9.85
CA VAL A 303 15.77 -0.68 -10.23
C VAL A 303 15.59 -0.77 -11.75
N ARG A 304 15.03 -1.89 -12.21
CA ARG A 304 14.51 -2.06 -13.58
C ARG A 304 13.00 -2.24 -13.52
N TYR A 305 12.26 -1.62 -14.42
CA TYR A 305 10.80 -1.75 -14.46
C TYR A 305 10.38 -2.83 -15.44
N LEU A 306 9.72 -3.86 -14.92
CA LEU A 306 9.29 -5.02 -15.68
C LEU A 306 7.77 -5.00 -15.86
N GLN A 307 7.31 -5.12 -17.10
CA GLN A 307 5.89 -5.28 -17.38
C GLN A 307 5.38 -6.64 -16.85
N PRO A 308 4.16 -6.70 -16.31
CA PRO A 308 3.52 -7.98 -16.05
C PRO A 308 3.37 -8.78 -17.36
N PRO A 309 3.54 -10.12 -17.33
CA PRO A 309 3.25 -10.96 -18.49
C PRO A 309 1.84 -10.73 -19.01
N THR A 310 1.66 -10.63 -20.33
CA THR A 310 0.35 -10.37 -20.95
C THR A 310 -0.74 -11.34 -20.48
N ASP A 311 -0.41 -12.64 -20.40
CA ASP A 311 -1.34 -13.69 -19.96
C ASP A 311 -1.67 -13.64 -18.45
N SER A 312 -0.94 -12.82 -17.69
CA SER A 312 -1.19 -12.59 -16.26
C SER A 312 -2.04 -11.34 -16.00
N LEU A 313 -2.28 -10.51 -17.02
CA LEU A 313 -3.02 -9.27 -16.84
C LEU A 313 -4.49 -9.58 -16.48
N PRO A 314 -5.04 -8.90 -15.47
CA PRO A 314 -6.46 -9.02 -15.16
C PRO A 314 -7.30 -8.29 -16.20
N GLU A 315 -8.55 -8.71 -16.37
CA GLU A 315 -9.54 -7.94 -17.12
C GLU A 315 -9.81 -6.59 -16.41
N VAL A 316 -10.28 -5.58 -17.15
CA VAL A 316 -10.45 -4.20 -16.67
C VAL A 316 -11.29 -4.11 -15.39
N ASP A 317 -12.36 -4.90 -15.31
CA ASP A 317 -13.28 -4.93 -14.16
C ASP A 317 -13.11 -6.19 -13.30
N ALA A 318 -11.98 -6.89 -13.43
CA ALA A 318 -11.73 -8.08 -12.66
C ALA A 318 -11.73 -7.78 -11.16
N THR A 319 -12.31 -8.70 -10.40
CA THR A 319 -12.21 -8.73 -8.95
C THR A 319 -11.96 -10.17 -8.51
N ALA A 320 -11.41 -10.32 -7.31
CA ALA A 320 -11.18 -11.65 -6.74
C ALA A 320 -11.50 -11.66 -5.24
N ALA A 321 -12.13 -12.73 -4.76
CA ALA A 321 -12.36 -12.89 -3.33
C ALA A 321 -11.04 -13.16 -2.60
N VAL A 322 -10.76 -12.44 -1.51
CA VAL A 322 -9.58 -12.71 -0.69
C VAL A 322 -9.73 -14.07 -0.03
N SER A 323 -8.83 -15.00 -0.36
CA SER A 323 -8.88 -16.39 0.11
C SER A 323 -7.78 -16.73 1.12
N ALA A 324 -6.66 -16.00 1.09
CA ALA A 324 -5.56 -16.19 2.02
C ALA A 324 -4.73 -14.92 2.19
N LEU A 325 -4.21 -14.74 3.40
CA LEU A 325 -3.07 -13.87 3.72
C LEU A 325 -1.87 -14.75 3.99
N VAL A 326 -0.79 -14.55 3.24
CA VAL A 326 0.44 -15.33 3.35
C VAL A 326 1.57 -14.38 3.71
N PHE A 327 2.40 -14.75 4.68
CA PHE A 327 3.55 -13.97 5.13
C PHE A 327 4.83 -14.72 4.74
N PRO A 328 5.42 -14.44 3.56
CA PRO A 328 6.60 -15.18 3.10
C PRO A 328 7.80 -14.93 4.01
N GLN A 329 8.53 -15.99 4.35
CA GLN A 329 9.80 -15.93 5.06
C GLN A 329 10.86 -16.66 4.24
N TYR A 330 11.93 -15.95 3.89
CA TYR A 330 13.08 -16.51 3.15
C TYR A 330 14.21 -16.75 4.13
N LYS A 331 14.89 -17.89 4.01
CA LYS A 331 16.01 -18.29 4.87
C LYS A 331 17.32 -18.21 4.12
#